data_AF-A0A1A8XE85-F1
#
_entry.id   AF-A0A1A8XE85-F1
#
_cell.length_a   1.000
_cell.length_b   1.000
_cell.length_c   1.000
_cell.angle_alpha   90.00
_cell.angle_beta   90.00
_cell.angle_gamma   90.00
#
_symmetry.space_group_name_H-M   'P 1'
#
loop_
_entity.id
_entity.type
_entity.pdbx_description
1 polymer ?
#
loop_
_entity_poly.entity_id
_entity_poly.type
_entity_poly.pdbx_seq_one_letter_code
_entity_poly.pdbx_strand_id
1 'polypeptide(L)'
;MPDGSDHSDLPQATAVAKKRTRISIVWIIPLLAAVVAVGIAVQRLLSEGPTISIVFKNAQGIEAGKTFVKYKDVNIGQVTSVQLAEEYTKVTVTAKIAKSAAGLMVEDAAFWVVEPRVTLSGVSGLGTLLSGNYIGFEAGKSDSKQSSFTGQDVPPIITGDQPGRQFVLKADNLGSLGIGSPVSYRRLPVGQVVAYQLASDGQTVDIKVFVNAPYDQYVNPGTRFWNASGIDVSVGAEGVNLRTQSMIALIAGGLAFETPPFAPQAEPAAANAVFPVYGDRVAAMKQPDVLAKRYVLYFGESLRGLSVGAPVTLLGLPGGEVTHIGLEIDPATKRLRGRVELVAFPERLVQQLSAGQTALGEAVARNTGRRQAFFEQMVEEQGMRAQMQSGNLLTGQRYVAFDYHPGAPKARIDWRQDKPVLPTVPSTLPDFESKIGSILAKLDKLPYEAIGTDTRKALVTLNQTLKDADKAVQRFDADVTPELKKALDEFRRATVSADKMIKSTDATLLGPDAPGQQGLRDAMREVARAARSLRVLTDYLDRHPEALLRGRN
;
A
#
# COMPACT_ATOMS: atom_id res chain seq x y z
N MET A 1 -43.00 -68.81 -135.29
CA MET A 1 -42.91 -67.33 -135.32
C MET A 1 -44.13 -66.77 -134.60
N PRO A 2 -44.06 -65.63 -133.89
CA PRO A 2 -42.93 -64.70 -133.74
C PRO A 2 -42.57 -64.45 -132.25
N ASP A 3 -41.30 -64.23 -131.90
CA ASP A 3 -40.55 -62.96 -131.74
C ASP A 3 -40.59 -62.40 -130.32
N GLY A 4 -39.43 -61.90 -129.88
CA GLY A 4 -39.33 -61.01 -128.73
C GLY A 4 -38.06 -61.18 -127.91
N SER A 5 -36.99 -60.53 -128.36
CA SER A 5 -35.74 -60.29 -127.65
C SER A 5 -35.95 -59.76 -126.22
N ASP A 6 -35.12 -60.18 -125.26
CA ASP A 6 -34.60 -59.20 -124.30
C ASP A 6 -33.23 -59.58 -123.72
N HIS A 7 -32.35 -58.59 -123.72
CA HIS A 7 -30.99 -58.65 -123.20
C HIS A 7 -31.01 -58.31 -121.71
N SER A 8 -30.84 -59.27 -120.81
CA SER A 8 -30.34 -59.01 -119.45
C SER A 8 -30.29 -60.29 -118.64
N ASP A 9 -29.11 -60.92 -118.53
CA ASP A 9 -28.82 -61.73 -117.35
C ASP A 9 -27.30 -61.90 -117.19
N LEU A 10 -26.68 -60.84 -116.65
CA LEU A 10 -25.38 -60.93 -116.00
C LEU A 10 -25.63 -60.86 -114.48
N PRO A 11 -25.05 -61.76 -113.67
CA PRO A 11 -25.27 -61.75 -112.23
C PRO A 11 -24.73 -60.45 -111.60
N GLN A 12 -25.62 -59.67 -110.98
CA GLN A 12 -25.26 -58.48 -110.22
C GLN A 12 -24.64 -58.89 -108.87
N ALA A 13 -23.42 -58.43 -108.62
CA ALA A 13 -22.76 -58.55 -107.33
C ALA A 13 -23.38 -57.59 -106.32
N THR A 14 -24.20 -58.11 -105.39
CA THR A 14 -24.59 -57.38 -104.18
C THR A 14 -23.39 -57.24 -103.25
N ALA A 15 -22.81 -56.05 -103.19
CA ALA A 15 -21.80 -55.69 -102.22
C ALA A 15 -22.44 -55.59 -100.82
N VAL A 16 -22.31 -56.65 -100.02
CA VAL A 16 -22.59 -56.59 -98.58
C VAL A 16 -21.51 -55.74 -97.93
N ALA A 17 -21.85 -54.51 -97.58
CA ALA A 17 -20.95 -53.62 -96.84
C ALA A 17 -20.63 -54.22 -95.46
N LYS A 18 -19.43 -54.80 -95.34
CA LYS A 18 -18.92 -55.31 -94.06
C LYS A 18 -18.57 -54.12 -93.18
N LYS A 19 -19.48 -53.76 -92.26
CA LYS A 19 -19.30 -52.68 -91.28
C LYS A 19 -18.14 -53.04 -90.33
N ARG A 20 -16.91 -52.68 -90.71
CA ARG A 20 -15.74 -52.74 -89.83
C ARG A 20 -15.69 -51.45 -89.00
N THR A 21 -16.33 -51.46 -87.83
CA THR A 21 -15.95 -50.54 -86.76
C THR A 21 -14.64 -51.04 -86.15
N ARG A 22 -13.53 -50.78 -86.85
CA ARG A 22 -12.20 -50.90 -86.26
C ARG A 22 -11.91 -49.57 -85.58
N ILE A 23 -12.21 -49.47 -84.28
CA ILE A 23 -11.55 -48.47 -83.44
C ILE A 23 -10.05 -48.76 -83.61
N SER A 24 -9.34 -47.81 -84.23
CA SER A 24 -7.92 -47.98 -84.51
C SER A 24 -7.18 -48.19 -83.19
N ILE A 25 -6.35 -49.25 -83.11
CA ILE A 25 -5.48 -49.53 -81.96
C ILE A 25 -4.64 -48.30 -81.56
N VAL A 26 -4.40 -47.38 -82.50
CA VAL A 26 -3.70 -46.11 -82.31
C VAL A 26 -4.40 -45.20 -81.27
N TRP A 27 -5.72 -45.30 -81.10
CA TRP A 27 -6.49 -44.50 -80.13
C TRP A 27 -6.40 -45.01 -78.69
N ILE A 28 -5.84 -46.20 -78.46
CA ILE A 28 -5.66 -46.76 -77.12
C ILE A 28 -4.63 -45.94 -76.32
N ILE A 29 -3.55 -45.46 -76.97
CA ILE A 29 -2.48 -44.72 -76.30
C ILE A 29 -2.98 -43.35 -75.75
N PRO A 30 -3.66 -42.49 -76.53
CA PRO A 30 -4.22 -41.24 -76.01
C PRO A 30 -5.27 -41.46 -74.91
N LEU A 31 -6.12 -42.47 -75.04
CA LEU A 31 -7.14 -42.78 -74.04
C LEU A 31 -6.49 -43.23 -72.71
N LEU A 32 -5.47 -44.09 -72.79
CA LEU A 32 -4.72 -44.55 -71.62
C LEU A 32 -3.98 -43.39 -70.95
N ALA A 33 -3.37 -42.51 -71.74
CA ALA A 33 -2.75 -41.28 -71.22
C ALA A 33 -3.76 -40.35 -70.54
N ALA A 34 -4.97 -40.20 -71.10
CA ALA A 34 -6.04 -39.41 -70.49
C ALA A 34 -6.51 -40.01 -69.16
N VAL A 35 -6.65 -41.34 -69.07
CA VAL A 35 -7.01 -42.03 -67.82
C VAL A 35 -5.92 -41.85 -66.76
N VAL A 36 -4.65 -41.95 -67.14
CA VAL A 36 -3.52 -41.68 -66.21
C VAL A 36 -3.52 -40.21 -65.77
N ALA A 37 -3.75 -39.27 -66.67
CA ALA A 37 -3.81 -37.84 -66.34
C ALA A 37 -4.98 -37.52 -65.38
N VAL A 38 -6.16 -38.09 -65.62
CA VAL A 38 -7.31 -38.00 -64.71
C VAL A 38 -6.98 -38.67 -63.38
N GLY A 39 -6.33 -39.83 -63.39
CA GLY A 39 -5.87 -40.53 -62.19
C GLY A 39 -4.93 -39.67 -61.35
N ILE A 40 -3.93 -39.03 -61.97
CA ILE A 40 -3.01 -38.11 -61.30
C ILE A 40 -3.75 -36.87 -60.77
N ALA A 41 -4.69 -36.30 -61.53
CA ALA A 41 -5.48 -35.15 -61.09
C ALA A 41 -6.37 -35.48 -59.88
N VAL A 42 -7.06 -36.62 -59.92
CA VAL A 42 -7.88 -37.13 -58.81
C VAL A 42 -7.01 -37.47 -57.60
N GLN A 43 -5.87 -38.13 -57.81
CA GLN A 43 -4.93 -38.44 -56.74
C GLN A 43 -4.39 -37.16 -56.10
N ARG A 44 -4.10 -36.12 -56.88
CA ARG A 44 -3.68 -34.81 -56.38
C ARG A 44 -4.77 -34.14 -55.56
N LEU A 45 -6.01 -34.11 -56.06
CA LEU A 45 -7.16 -33.56 -55.33
C LEU A 45 -7.47 -34.32 -54.04
N LEU A 46 -7.32 -35.65 -54.03
CA LEU A 46 -7.56 -36.48 -52.86
C LEU A 46 -6.39 -36.47 -51.88
N SER A 47 -5.17 -36.15 -52.30
CA SER A 47 -3.97 -36.19 -51.44
C SER A 47 -3.61 -34.82 -50.85
N GLU A 48 -3.98 -33.73 -51.51
CA GLU A 48 -3.76 -32.37 -51.02
C GLU A 48 -4.86 -31.95 -50.02
N GLY A 49 -4.50 -31.18 -49.00
CA GLY A 49 -5.47 -30.58 -48.08
C GLY A 49 -6.06 -29.27 -48.60
N PRO A 50 -7.07 -28.72 -47.90
CA PRO A 50 -7.79 -27.54 -48.36
C PRO A 50 -6.92 -26.29 -48.35
N THR A 51 -7.26 -25.34 -49.23
CA THR A 51 -6.70 -23.98 -49.19
C THR A 51 -7.71 -23.06 -48.51
N ILE A 52 -7.22 -22.25 -47.57
CA ILE A 52 -8.03 -21.31 -46.79
C ILE A 52 -7.54 -19.89 -47.00
N SER A 53 -8.43 -18.91 -46.80
CA SER A 53 -8.12 -17.49 -46.81
C SER A 53 -8.39 -16.90 -45.43
N ILE A 54 -7.41 -16.23 -44.85
CA ILE A 54 -7.49 -15.60 -43.52
C ILE A 54 -7.30 -14.10 -43.70
N VAL A 55 -8.26 -13.31 -43.24
CA VAL A 55 -8.23 -11.84 -43.34
C VAL A 55 -7.73 -11.25 -42.02
N PHE A 56 -6.61 -10.54 -42.06
CA PHE A 56 -6.03 -9.82 -40.93
C PHE A 56 -6.08 -8.30 -41.15
N LYS A 57 -6.04 -7.51 -40.06
CA LYS A 57 -5.85 -6.05 -40.16
C LYS A 57 -4.43 -5.69 -40.57
N ASN A 58 -3.44 -6.45 -40.10
CA ASN A 58 -2.03 -6.32 -40.45
C ASN A 58 -1.42 -7.69 -40.75
N ALA A 59 -0.32 -7.74 -41.50
CA ALA A 59 0.38 -8.99 -41.82
C ALA A 59 1.87 -8.90 -41.51
N GLN A 60 2.22 -8.19 -40.42
CA GLN A 60 3.61 -7.93 -40.07
C GLN A 60 4.36 -9.23 -39.79
N GLY A 61 5.41 -9.48 -40.58
CA GLY A 61 6.24 -10.68 -40.49
C GLY A 61 5.61 -11.97 -41.03
N ILE A 62 4.45 -11.90 -41.70
CA ILE A 62 3.91 -13.03 -42.46
C ILE A 62 4.52 -13.03 -43.86
N GLU A 63 5.21 -14.12 -44.22
CA GLU A 63 5.87 -14.29 -45.51
C GLU A 63 5.35 -15.53 -46.24
N ALA A 64 5.00 -15.36 -47.52
CA ALA A 64 4.61 -16.45 -48.40
C ALA A 64 5.75 -17.47 -48.54
N GLY A 65 5.44 -18.75 -48.36
CA GLY A 65 6.38 -19.87 -48.42
C GLY A 65 7.23 -20.06 -47.17
N LYS A 66 7.27 -19.12 -46.22
CA LYS A 66 8.06 -19.27 -44.98
C LYS A 66 7.20 -19.40 -43.73
N THR A 67 6.07 -18.70 -43.67
CA THR A 67 5.19 -18.72 -42.50
C THR A 67 4.34 -19.99 -42.46
N PHE A 68 4.36 -20.68 -41.32
CA PHE A 68 3.55 -21.88 -41.08
C PHE A 68 2.31 -21.56 -40.24
N VAL A 69 1.25 -22.33 -40.45
CA VAL A 69 0.09 -22.39 -39.55
C VAL A 69 0.36 -23.51 -38.54
N LYS A 70 0.32 -23.20 -37.25
CA LYS A 70 0.65 -24.14 -36.17
C LYS A 70 -0.51 -24.36 -35.22
N TYR A 71 -0.72 -25.61 -34.84
CA TYR A 71 -1.65 -26.03 -33.78
C TYR A 71 -0.89 -26.85 -32.75
N LYS A 72 -0.93 -26.46 -31.47
CA LYS A 72 -0.19 -27.14 -30.39
C LYS A 72 1.30 -27.37 -30.76
N ASP A 73 1.94 -26.32 -31.32
CA ASP A 73 3.32 -26.32 -31.84
C ASP A 73 3.62 -27.26 -33.03
N VAL A 74 2.61 -27.89 -33.62
CA VAL A 74 2.73 -28.74 -34.82
C VAL A 74 2.37 -27.95 -36.08
N ASN A 75 3.19 -28.05 -37.12
CA ASN A 75 2.91 -27.45 -38.43
C ASN A 75 1.73 -28.16 -39.10
N ILE A 76 0.61 -27.47 -39.25
CA ILE A 76 -0.61 -27.97 -39.88
C ILE A 76 -0.92 -27.31 -41.22
N GLY A 77 -0.16 -26.29 -41.61
CA GLY A 77 -0.30 -25.63 -42.90
C GLY A 77 0.84 -24.66 -43.20
N GLN A 78 0.84 -24.11 -44.41
CA GLN A 78 1.85 -23.16 -44.87
C GLN A 78 1.20 -22.04 -45.66
N VAL A 79 1.64 -20.80 -45.41
CA VAL A 79 1.18 -19.62 -46.16
C VAL A 79 1.71 -19.68 -47.59
N THR A 80 0.82 -19.56 -48.56
CA THR A 80 1.16 -19.59 -49.99
C THR A 80 1.14 -18.21 -50.63
N SER A 81 0.30 -17.28 -50.16
CA SER A 81 0.27 -15.90 -50.64
C SER A 81 -0.17 -14.91 -49.55
N VAL A 82 0.28 -13.67 -49.68
CA VAL A 82 -0.13 -12.53 -48.85
C VAL A 82 -0.44 -11.38 -49.79
N GLN A 83 -1.68 -10.89 -49.77
CA GLN A 83 -2.18 -9.87 -50.69
C GLN A 83 -2.99 -8.84 -49.92
N LEU A 84 -2.93 -7.58 -50.35
CA LEU A 84 -3.82 -6.55 -49.82
C LEU A 84 -5.25 -6.81 -50.34
N ALA A 85 -6.25 -6.68 -49.47
CA ALA A 85 -7.65 -6.74 -49.88
C ALA A 85 -7.98 -5.55 -50.80
N GLU A 86 -9.05 -5.66 -51.61
CA GLU A 86 -9.43 -4.65 -52.62
C GLU A 86 -9.62 -3.23 -52.04
N GLU A 87 -9.99 -3.12 -50.76
CA GLU A 87 -10.19 -1.85 -50.05
C GLU A 87 -8.89 -1.24 -49.47
N TYR A 88 -7.75 -1.92 -49.62
CA TYR A 88 -6.44 -1.53 -49.06
C TYR A 88 -6.37 -1.40 -47.52
N THR A 89 -7.43 -1.73 -46.79
CA THR A 89 -7.52 -1.63 -45.32
C THR A 89 -7.22 -2.93 -44.57
N LYS A 90 -7.20 -4.07 -45.28
CA LYS A 90 -6.99 -5.42 -44.73
C LYS A 90 -6.02 -6.23 -45.57
N VAL A 91 -5.46 -7.28 -44.99
CA VAL A 91 -4.56 -8.22 -45.68
C VAL A 91 -5.22 -9.59 -45.75
N THR A 92 -5.30 -10.16 -46.94
CA THR A 92 -5.75 -11.53 -47.19
C THR A 92 -4.54 -12.45 -47.29
N VAL A 93 -4.45 -13.40 -46.36
CA VAL A 93 -3.42 -14.43 -46.31
C VAL A 93 -4.01 -15.73 -46.80
N THR A 94 -3.45 -16.31 -47.85
CA THR A 94 -3.85 -17.64 -48.34
C THR A 94 -2.91 -18.68 -47.77
N ALA A 95 -3.46 -19.74 -47.17
CA ALA A 95 -2.68 -20.84 -46.59
C ALA A 95 -3.17 -22.19 -47.09
N LYS A 96 -2.23 -23.09 -47.37
CA LYS A 96 -2.50 -24.49 -47.71
C LYS A 96 -2.40 -25.34 -46.45
N ILE A 97 -3.51 -25.98 -46.09
CA ILE A 97 -3.62 -26.80 -44.87
C ILE A 97 -3.32 -28.26 -45.21
N ALA A 98 -2.69 -28.98 -44.29
CA ALA A 98 -2.43 -30.40 -44.43
C ALA A 98 -3.75 -31.20 -44.44
N LYS A 99 -3.81 -32.28 -45.22
CA LYS A 99 -4.99 -33.14 -45.30
C LYS A 99 -5.43 -33.68 -43.92
N SER A 100 -4.49 -33.97 -43.04
CA SER A 100 -4.75 -34.41 -41.66
C SER A 100 -5.47 -33.37 -40.81
N ALA A 101 -5.30 -32.08 -41.11
CA ALA A 101 -5.92 -30.97 -40.39
C ALA A 101 -7.17 -30.42 -41.10
N ALA A 102 -7.58 -31.00 -42.24
CA ALA A 102 -8.73 -30.54 -43.02
C ALA A 102 -10.04 -30.56 -42.22
N GLY A 103 -10.19 -31.50 -41.28
CA GLY A 103 -11.35 -31.60 -40.41
C GLY A 103 -11.45 -30.51 -39.34
N LEU A 104 -10.37 -29.74 -39.11
CA LEU A 104 -10.33 -28.67 -38.13
C LEU A 104 -10.78 -27.31 -38.71
N MET A 105 -10.97 -27.21 -40.02
CA MET A 105 -11.35 -25.97 -40.71
C MET A 105 -12.87 -25.75 -40.64
N VAL A 106 -13.33 -25.31 -39.46
CA VAL A 106 -14.76 -25.14 -39.11
C VAL A 106 -15.06 -23.68 -38.75
N GLU A 107 -16.33 -23.27 -38.79
CA GLU A 107 -16.75 -21.85 -38.71
C GLU A 107 -16.21 -21.08 -37.48
N ASP A 108 -16.06 -21.76 -36.34
CA ASP A 108 -15.62 -21.20 -35.06
C ASP A 108 -14.12 -21.40 -34.80
N ALA A 109 -13.36 -21.84 -35.81
CA ALA A 109 -11.91 -21.95 -35.71
C ALA A 109 -11.25 -20.56 -35.67
N ALA A 110 -10.31 -20.37 -34.75
CA ALA A 110 -9.63 -19.11 -34.55
C ALA A 110 -8.19 -19.13 -35.08
N PHE A 111 -7.80 -18.02 -35.70
CA PHE A 111 -6.45 -17.79 -36.23
C PHE A 111 -5.91 -16.48 -35.70
N TRP A 112 -4.63 -16.43 -35.34
CA TRP A 112 -3.95 -15.20 -34.90
C TRP A 112 -2.49 -15.21 -35.32
N VAL A 113 -1.87 -14.04 -35.38
CA VAL A 113 -0.42 -13.94 -35.64
C VAL A 113 0.32 -14.08 -34.32
N VAL A 114 1.29 -14.99 -34.24
CA VAL A 114 2.20 -15.11 -33.10
C VAL A 114 3.50 -14.39 -33.42
N GLU A 115 3.75 -13.34 -32.67
CA GLU A 115 4.93 -12.47 -32.75
C GLU A 115 5.71 -12.52 -31.41
N PRO A 116 7.02 -12.26 -31.42
CA PRO A 116 7.79 -12.16 -30.18
C PRO A 116 7.31 -10.94 -29.37
N ARG A 117 6.92 -11.16 -28.11
CA ARG A 117 6.48 -10.10 -27.20
C ARG A 117 7.41 -9.99 -26.00
N VAL A 118 7.93 -8.78 -25.80
CA VAL A 118 8.69 -8.41 -24.60
C VAL A 118 7.71 -7.79 -23.60
N THR A 119 7.55 -8.44 -22.45
CA THR A 119 6.76 -7.94 -21.34
C THR A 119 7.65 -7.72 -20.12
N LEU A 120 7.20 -6.90 -19.16
CA LEU A 120 7.90 -6.68 -17.89
C LEU A 120 8.02 -7.97 -17.04
N SER A 121 7.13 -8.95 -17.24
CA SER A 121 7.13 -10.25 -16.55
C SER A 121 7.95 -11.33 -17.25
N GLY A 122 8.45 -11.09 -18.46
CA GLY A 122 9.26 -12.04 -19.21
C GLY A 122 9.20 -11.85 -20.72
N VAL A 123 9.99 -12.66 -21.44
CA VAL A 123 9.99 -12.68 -22.91
C VAL A 123 9.21 -13.90 -23.38
N SER A 124 8.13 -13.68 -24.14
CA SER A 124 7.34 -14.74 -24.77
C SER A 124 7.61 -14.80 -26.26
N GLY A 125 7.57 -16.00 -26.83
CA GLY A 125 7.79 -16.18 -28.28
C GLY A 125 9.26 -16.13 -28.72
N LEU A 126 10.25 -16.38 -27.85
CA LEU A 126 11.67 -16.43 -28.26
C LEU A 126 11.95 -17.38 -29.45
N GLY A 127 11.13 -18.43 -29.63
CA GLY A 127 11.22 -19.31 -30.81
C GLY A 127 11.02 -18.58 -32.15
N THR A 128 10.29 -17.46 -32.18
CA THR A 128 10.06 -16.67 -33.40
C THR A 128 11.27 -15.81 -33.78
N LEU A 129 12.21 -15.53 -32.86
CA LEU A 129 13.47 -14.88 -33.19
C LEU A 129 14.33 -15.74 -34.14
N LEU A 130 14.23 -17.07 -34.02
CA LEU A 130 14.97 -18.01 -34.85
C LEU A 130 14.14 -18.54 -36.02
N SER A 131 12.84 -18.79 -35.81
CA SER A 131 11.95 -19.45 -36.80
C SER A 131 11.01 -18.50 -37.56
N GLY A 132 10.99 -17.21 -37.21
CA GLY A 132 10.07 -16.22 -37.77
C GLY A 132 8.68 -16.24 -37.15
N ASN A 133 7.84 -15.27 -37.53
CA ASN A 133 6.45 -15.24 -37.10
C ASN A 133 5.67 -16.42 -37.71
N TYR A 134 4.69 -16.93 -36.97
CA TYR A 134 3.81 -18.00 -37.42
C TYR A 134 2.34 -17.67 -37.13
N ILE A 135 1.43 -18.36 -37.80
CA ILE A 135 -0.01 -18.22 -37.55
C ILE A 135 -0.41 -19.29 -36.53
N GLY A 136 -0.88 -18.87 -35.37
CA GLY A 136 -1.49 -19.74 -34.38
C GLY A 136 -2.89 -20.15 -34.81
N PHE A 137 -3.27 -21.36 -34.44
CA PHE A 137 -4.58 -21.95 -34.71
C PHE A 137 -5.19 -22.49 -33.42
N GLU A 138 -6.51 -22.33 -33.27
CA GLU A 138 -7.32 -23.01 -32.26
C GLU A 138 -8.51 -23.69 -32.95
N ALA A 139 -8.72 -24.96 -32.58
CA ALA A 139 -9.77 -25.77 -33.14
C ALA A 139 -11.15 -25.34 -32.60
N GLY A 140 -12.10 -25.14 -33.51
CA GLY A 140 -13.49 -24.93 -33.17
C GLY A 140 -14.23 -26.23 -32.79
N LYS A 141 -15.47 -26.08 -32.34
CA LYS A 141 -16.40 -27.17 -31.98
C LYS A 141 -17.55 -27.32 -32.97
N SER A 142 -17.68 -26.42 -33.96
CA SER A 142 -18.73 -26.50 -34.96
C SER A 142 -18.52 -27.67 -35.91
N ASP A 143 -19.63 -28.22 -36.42
CA ASP A 143 -19.64 -29.23 -37.48
C ASP A 143 -19.60 -28.59 -38.89
N SER A 144 -19.80 -27.27 -38.99
CA SER A 144 -19.86 -26.53 -40.26
C SER A 144 -18.47 -26.20 -40.77
N LYS A 145 -18.12 -26.72 -41.96
CA LYS A 145 -16.84 -26.43 -42.62
C LYS A 145 -16.78 -25.00 -43.16
N GLN A 146 -15.61 -24.38 -43.04
CA GLN A 146 -15.37 -23.03 -43.54
C GLN A 146 -13.98 -22.93 -44.18
N SER A 147 -13.84 -22.07 -45.20
CA SER A 147 -12.57 -21.82 -45.90
C SER A 147 -12.12 -20.36 -45.87
N SER A 148 -12.98 -19.44 -45.40
CA SER A 148 -12.67 -18.03 -45.21
C SER A 148 -12.76 -17.68 -43.73
N PHE A 149 -11.70 -17.10 -43.18
CA PHE A 149 -11.58 -16.83 -41.74
C PHE A 149 -11.20 -15.37 -41.50
N THR A 150 -11.61 -14.85 -40.35
CA THR A 150 -11.11 -13.57 -39.85
C THR A 150 -10.06 -13.84 -38.79
N GLY A 151 -8.86 -13.30 -38.99
CA GLY A 151 -7.79 -13.38 -38.02
C GLY A 151 -8.02 -12.45 -36.83
N GLN A 152 -7.69 -12.94 -35.63
CA GLN A 152 -7.76 -12.18 -34.39
C GLN A 152 -6.47 -11.38 -34.19
N ASP A 153 -6.61 -10.12 -33.76
CA ASP A 153 -5.48 -9.23 -33.49
C ASP A 153 -4.73 -9.62 -32.19
N VAL A 154 -5.45 -10.21 -31.24
CA VAL A 154 -4.92 -10.61 -29.94
C VAL A 154 -4.94 -12.14 -29.87
N PRO A 155 -3.81 -12.79 -29.57
CA PRO A 155 -3.80 -14.24 -29.37
C PRO A 155 -4.75 -14.60 -28.23
N PRO A 156 -5.59 -15.64 -28.37
CA PRO A 156 -6.25 -16.25 -27.23
C PRO A 156 -5.16 -16.78 -26.29
N ILE A 157 -5.05 -16.15 -25.12
CA ILE A 157 -3.96 -16.41 -24.16
C ILE A 157 -4.18 -17.75 -23.43
N ILE A 158 -5.38 -18.30 -23.55
CA ILE A 158 -5.75 -19.63 -23.07
C ILE A 158 -6.42 -20.34 -24.22
N THR A 159 -5.78 -21.40 -24.68
CA THR A 159 -6.47 -22.42 -25.47
C THR A 159 -7.54 -23.07 -24.60
N GLY A 160 -8.75 -23.25 -25.10
CA GLY A 160 -9.92 -23.75 -24.36
C GLY A 160 -9.76 -25.11 -23.66
N ASP A 161 -8.60 -25.76 -23.82
CA ASP A 161 -8.19 -27.02 -23.21
C ASP A 161 -7.44 -26.86 -21.87
N GLN A 162 -7.00 -25.65 -21.47
CA GLN A 162 -6.31 -25.50 -20.18
C GLN A 162 -7.30 -25.58 -19.01
N PRO A 163 -7.13 -26.53 -18.07
CA PRO A 163 -8.04 -26.65 -16.93
C PRO A 163 -7.84 -25.47 -15.96
N GLY A 164 -8.93 -24.81 -15.60
CA GLY A 164 -8.94 -23.65 -14.71
C GLY A 164 -10.22 -22.82 -14.85
N ARG A 165 -10.26 -21.64 -14.23
CA ARG A 165 -11.39 -20.71 -14.33
C ARG A 165 -10.93 -19.29 -14.63
N GLN A 166 -11.74 -18.59 -15.43
CA GLN A 166 -11.60 -17.16 -15.65
C GLN A 166 -12.43 -16.39 -14.63
N PHE A 167 -11.90 -15.25 -14.17
CA PHE A 167 -12.59 -14.30 -13.30
C PHE A 167 -12.40 -12.87 -13.82
N VAL A 168 -13.34 -12.00 -13.48
CA VAL A 168 -13.28 -10.58 -13.83
C VAL A 168 -12.98 -9.78 -12.58
N LEU A 169 -11.93 -8.98 -12.61
CA LEU A 169 -11.52 -8.12 -11.52
C LEU A 169 -11.79 -6.67 -11.88
N LYS A 170 -12.48 -5.95 -10.99
CA LYS A 170 -12.75 -4.52 -11.15
C LYS A 170 -11.78 -3.71 -10.32
N ALA A 171 -11.06 -2.80 -10.96
CA ALA A 171 -10.13 -1.88 -10.31
C ALA A 171 -10.39 -0.43 -10.75
N ASP A 172 -10.06 0.54 -9.90
CA ASP A 172 -10.17 1.97 -10.24
C ASP A 172 -9.20 2.38 -11.35
N ASN A 173 -8.08 1.66 -11.49
CA ASN A 173 -7.09 1.84 -12.54
C ASN A 173 -6.32 0.53 -12.80
N LEU A 174 -5.60 0.48 -13.93
CA LEU A 174 -4.79 -0.70 -14.30
C LEU A 174 -3.50 -0.83 -13.46
N GLY A 175 -3.02 0.27 -12.87
CA GLY A 175 -1.74 0.29 -12.16
C GLY A 175 -0.57 -0.15 -13.04
N SER A 176 0.29 -1.02 -12.49
CA SER A 176 1.42 -1.64 -13.20
C SER A 176 1.07 -3.00 -13.82
N LEU A 177 -0.21 -3.36 -13.89
CA LEU A 177 -0.64 -4.65 -14.43
C LEU A 177 -0.60 -4.65 -15.95
N GLY A 178 -0.07 -5.72 -16.52
CA GLY A 178 -0.08 -5.99 -17.95
C GLY A 178 -0.65 -7.37 -18.25
N ILE A 179 -0.87 -7.65 -19.53
CA ILE A 179 -1.15 -9.00 -19.98
C ILE A 179 0.04 -9.90 -19.61
N GLY A 180 -0.24 -11.04 -18.97
CA GLY A 180 0.78 -11.96 -18.44
C GLY A 180 1.28 -11.60 -17.04
N SER A 181 0.77 -10.54 -16.39
CA SER A 181 1.09 -10.29 -14.97
C SER A 181 0.62 -11.47 -14.11
N PRO A 182 1.46 -11.97 -13.18
CA PRO A 182 1.14 -13.14 -12.39
C PRO A 182 -0.01 -12.89 -11.41
N VAL A 183 -0.86 -13.89 -11.25
CA VAL A 183 -1.89 -13.98 -10.19
C VAL A 183 -1.42 -15.01 -9.18
N SER A 184 -1.27 -14.59 -7.93
CA SER A 184 -0.68 -15.42 -6.88
C SER A 184 -1.67 -15.78 -5.78
N TYR A 185 -1.58 -17.02 -5.29
CA TYR A 185 -2.26 -17.48 -4.09
C TYR A 185 -1.21 -17.84 -3.05
N ARG A 186 -1.26 -17.21 -1.86
CA ARG A 186 -0.23 -17.40 -0.81
C ARG A 186 1.21 -17.28 -1.33
N ARG A 187 1.46 -16.32 -2.23
CA ARG A 187 2.75 -16.06 -2.92
C ARG A 187 3.19 -17.10 -3.95
N LEU A 188 2.37 -18.09 -4.26
CA LEU A 188 2.60 -19.03 -5.36
C LEU A 188 1.93 -18.49 -6.62
N PRO A 189 2.63 -18.38 -7.77
CA PRO A 189 2.00 -18.00 -9.03
C PRO A 189 1.08 -19.13 -9.49
N VAL A 190 -0.22 -18.85 -9.54
CA VAL A 190 -1.27 -19.84 -9.85
C VAL A 190 -2.08 -19.46 -11.09
N GLY A 191 -1.77 -18.33 -11.71
CA GLY A 191 -2.53 -17.79 -12.83
C GLY A 191 -1.90 -16.53 -13.39
N GLN A 192 -2.61 -15.87 -14.30
CA GLN A 192 -2.15 -14.66 -14.95
C GLN A 192 -3.30 -13.77 -15.44
N VAL A 193 -2.99 -12.49 -15.64
CA VAL A 193 -3.86 -11.53 -16.35
C VAL A 193 -3.90 -11.89 -17.83
N VAL A 194 -5.10 -12.02 -18.39
CA VAL A 194 -5.32 -12.44 -19.79
C VAL A 194 -5.89 -11.34 -20.67
N ALA A 195 -6.60 -10.38 -20.11
CA ALA A 195 -7.07 -9.21 -20.83
C ALA A 195 -7.39 -8.09 -19.84
N TYR A 196 -7.46 -6.86 -20.34
CA TYR A 196 -8.06 -5.76 -19.61
C TYR A 196 -8.75 -4.82 -20.60
N GLN A 197 -9.78 -4.14 -20.12
CA GLN A 197 -10.51 -3.12 -20.89
C GLN A 197 -11.04 -2.05 -19.94
N LEU A 198 -11.18 -0.82 -20.42
CA LEU A 198 -11.92 0.20 -19.69
C LEU A 198 -13.39 -0.24 -19.64
N ALA A 199 -14.00 -0.23 -18.45
CA ALA A 199 -15.41 -0.53 -18.30
C ALA A 199 -16.25 0.52 -19.04
N SER A 200 -17.47 0.15 -19.43
CA SER A 200 -18.36 1.01 -20.23
C SER A 200 -18.73 2.32 -19.54
N ASP A 201 -18.59 2.40 -18.21
CA ASP A 201 -18.81 3.61 -17.42
C ASP A 201 -17.63 4.59 -17.42
N GLY A 202 -16.46 4.18 -17.93
CA GLY A 202 -15.23 4.97 -17.93
C GLY A 202 -14.61 5.21 -16.56
N GLN A 203 -15.16 4.64 -15.49
CA GLN A 203 -14.70 4.85 -14.10
C GLN A 203 -13.82 3.70 -13.60
N THR A 204 -13.99 2.51 -14.15
CA THR A 204 -13.27 1.31 -13.71
C THR A 204 -12.60 0.58 -14.87
N VAL A 205 -11.61 -0.26 -14.57
CA VAL A 205 -10.96 -1.16 -15.51
C VAL A 205 -11.38 -2.58 -15.18
N ASP A 206 -11.95 -3.27 -16.17
CA ASP A 206 -12.26 -4.69 -16.11
C ASP A 206 -11.02 -5.49 -16.50
N ILE A 207 -10.42 -6.19 -15.54
CA ILE A 207 -9.22 -7.02 -15.71
C ILE A 207 -9.66 -8.49 -15.70
N LYS A 208 -9.51 -9.19 -16.82
CA LYS A 208 -9.76 -10.63 -16.89
C LYS A 208 -8.52 -11.38 -16.45
N VAL A 209 -8.70 -12.28 -15.49
CA VAL A 209 -7.66 -13.17 -14.99
C VAL A 209 -8.05 -14.62 -15.21
N PHE A 210 -7.04 -15.48 -15.33
CA PHE A 210 -7.24 -16.92 -15.31
C PHE A 210 -6.43 -17.54 -14.19
N VAL A 211 -7.08 -18.44 -13.47
CA VAL A 211 -6.49 -19.22 -12.38
C VAL A 211 -6.49 -20.67 -12.82
N ASN A 212 -5.30 -21.27 -12.85
CA ASN A 212 -5.10 -22.65 -13.28
C ASN A 212 -5.73 -23.63 -12.27
N ALA A 213 -6.26 -24.75 -12.75
CA ALA A 213 -6.57 -25.89 -11.88
C ALA A 213 -5.28 -26.47 -11.30
N PRO A 214 -5.28 -26.95 -10.04
CA PRO A 214 -6.43 -27.06 -9.14
C PRO A 214 -6.63 -25.82 -8.25
N TYR A 215 -6.01 -24.67 -8.55
CA TYR A 215 -6.05 -23.50 -7.67
C TYR A 215 -7.32 -22.66 -7.83
N ASP A 216 -8.04 -22.83 -8.94
CA ASP A 216 -9.33 -22.20 -9.22
C ASP A 216 -10.37 -22.49 -8.12
N GLN A 217 -10.27 -23.63 -7.44
CA GLN A 217 -11.14 -24.01 -6.31
C GLN A 217 -10.99 -23.10 -5.07
N TYR A 218 -9.86 -22.39 -4.93
CA TYR A 218 -9.62 -21.49 -3.80
C TYR A 218 -10.24 -20.11 -3.99
N VAL A 219 -10.82 -19.84 -5.17
CA VAL A 219 -11.59 -18.62 -5.43
C VAL A 219 -13.05 -18.89 -5.12
N ASN A 220 -13.58 -18.22 -4.10
CA ASN A 220 -14.97 -18.30 -3.66
C ASN A 220 -15.55 -16.89 -3.50
N PRO A 221 -16.87 -16.72 -3.26
CA PRO A 221 -17.49 -15.40 -3.12
C PRO A 221 -16.89 -14.52 -2.00
N GLY A 222 -16.19 -15.11 -1.02
CA GLY A 222 -15.49 -14.39 0.04
C GLY A 222 -14.03 -14.01 -0.30
N THR A 223 -13.50 -14.48 -1.43
CA THR A 223 -12.13 -14.19 -1.87
C THR A 223 -11.95 -12.71 -2.18
N ARG A 224 -10.80 -12.17 -1.77
CA ARG A 224 -10.42 -10.78 -2.02
C ARG A 224 -9.13 -10.73 -2.80
N PHE A 225 -9.11 -9.90 -3.84
CA PHE A 225 -7.95 -9.68 -4.70
C PHE A 225 -7.31 -8.35 -4.37
N TRP A 226 -5.99 -8.26 -4.33
CA TRP A 226 -5.28 -6.99 -4.14
C TRP A 226 -4.10 -6.86 -5.07
N ASN A 227 -3.67 -5.61 -5.27
CA ASN A 227 -2.44 -5.31 -5.98
C ASN A 227 -1.23 -5.78 -5.16
N ALA A 228 -0.49 -6.76 -5.68
CA ALA A 228 0.74 -7.28 -5.10
C ALA A 228 1.99 -6.60 -5.70
N SER A 229 1.80 -5.45 -6.36
CA SER A 229 2.86 -4.64 -6.93
C SER A 229 3.17 -3.47 -5.98
N GLY A 230 4.45 -3.31 -5.63
CA GLY A 230 4.94 -2.09 -4.97
C GLY A 230 5.50 -2.30 -3.56
N ILE A 231 6.14 -1.23 -3.09
CA ILE A 231 6.64 -1.09 -1.72
C ILE A 231 5.52 -0.46 -0.91
N ASP A 232 4.89 -1.23 -0.02
CA ASP A 232 3.91 -0.70 0.94
C ASP A 232 4.67 -0.14 2.16
N VAL A 233 4.75 1.20 2.22
CA VAL A 233 5.28 1.95 3.36
C VAL A 233 4.11 2.62 4.06
N SER A 234 3.67 2.06 5.18
CA SER A 234 2.68 2.70 6.03
C SER A 234 3.35 3.30 7.26
N VAL A 235 3.02 4.57 7.56
CA VAL A 235 3.48 5.27 8.75
C VAL A 235 2.26 5.51 9.62
N GLY A 236 2.18 4.80 10.74
CA GLY A 236 1.07 4.91 11.70
C GLY A 236 1.51 5.55 13.02
N ALA A 237 0.56 5.69 13.95
CA ALA A 237 0.85 6.12 15.32
C ALA A 237 1.80 5.15 16.06
N GLU A 238 1.87 3.88 15.61
CA GLU A 238 2.77 2.85 16.16
C GLU A 238 4.16 2.82 15.50
N GLY A 239 4.45 3.73 14.56
CA GLY A 239 5.73 3.83 13.86
C GLY A 239 5.66 3.45 12.38
N VAL A 240 6.82 3.10 11.80
CA VAL A 240 6.97 2.75 10.38
C VAL A 240 6.83 1.25 10.20
N ASN A 241 5.82 0.81 9.45
CA ASN A 241 5.66 -0.59 9.06
C ASN A 241 6.10 -0.76 7.60
N LEU A 242 7.29 -1.35 7.41
CA LEU A 242 7.84 -1.64 6.09
C LEU A 242 7.64 -3.12 5.76
N ARG A 243 6.71 -3.41 4.85
CA ARG A 243 6.48 -4.79 4.37
C ARG A 243 7.09 -4.95 3.00
N THR A 244 8.27 -5.55 2.94
CA THR A 244 8.94 -5.85 1.67
C THR A 244 8.30 -7.08 1.04
N GLN A 245 7.73 -6.92 -0.16
CA GLN A 245 7.18 -8.03 -0.95
C GLN A 245 8.29 -8.73 -1.75
N SER A 246 7.97 -9.86 -2.37
CA SER A 246 8.92 -10.65 -3.17
C SER A 246 9.60 -9.79 -4.24
N MET A 247 10.92 -9.92 -4.36
CA MET A 247 11.74 -9.15 -5.31
C MET A 247 11.36 -9.37 -6.78
N ILE A 248 10.71 -10.50 -7.10
CA ILE A 248 10.17 -10.80 -8.44
C ILE A 248 8.86 -10.03 -8.71
N ALA A 249 8.01 -9.82 -7.68
CA ALA A 249 6.75 -9.08 -7.79
C ALA A 249 6.97 -7.55 -7.88
N LEU A 250 8.11 -7.05 -7.37
CA LEU A 250 8.47 -5.63 -7.41
C LEU A 250 8.75 -5.10 -8.84
N ILE A 251 9.14 -5.97 -9.79
CA ILE A 251 9.59 -5.56 -11.13
C ILE A 251 8.49 -5.73 -12.19
N ALA A 252 7.69 -6.80 -12.10
CA ALA A 252 6.68 -7.11 -13.11
C ALA A 252 5.25 -6.65 -12.73
N GLY A 253 5.05 -6.28 -11.47
CA GLY A 253 3.72 -6.17 -10.88
C GLY A 253 2.96 -7.50 -10.83
N GLY A 254 1.89 -7.57 -10.06
CA GLY A 254 1.08 -8.78 -9.93
C GLY A 254 -0.17 -8.58 -9.10
N LEU A 255 -1.05 -9.58 -9.16
CA LEU A 255 -2.24 -9.68 -8.33
C LEU A 255 -2.04 -10.81 -7.33
N ALA A 256 -2.61 -10.66 -6.14
CA ALA A 256 -2.72 -11.75 -5.20
C ALA A 256 -4.14 -11.87 -4.67
N PHE A 257 -4.52 -13.07 -4.27
CA PHE A 257 -5.82 -13.32 -3.65
C PHE A 257 -5.71 -14.27 -2.47
N GLU A 258 -6.60 -14.09 -1.51
CA GLU A 258 -6.83 -14.94 -0.34
C GLU A 258 -8.29 -14.77 0.10
N THR A 259 -8.83 -15.80 0.77
CA THR A 259 -10.11 -15.69 1.47
C THR A 259 -9.85 -15.33 2.94
N PRO A 260 -10.37 -14.20 3.44
CA PRO A 260 -10.18 -13.82 4.83
C PRO A 260 -10.71 -14.87 5.81
N PRO A 261 -10.09 -15.06 6.99
CA PRO A 261 -10.50 -16.09 7.95
C PRO A 261 -11.90 -15.87 8.54
N PHE A 262 -12.42 -14.65 8.44
CA PHE A 262 -13.77 -14.28 8.88
C PHE A 262 -14.83 -14.40 7.77
N ALA A 263 -14.43 -14.68 6.53
CA ALA A 263 -15.39 -14.87 5.45
C ALA A 263 -16.13 -16.20 5.65
N PRO A 264 -17.46 -16.25 5.42
CA PRO A 264 -18.21 -17.48 5.49
C PRO A 264 -17.62 -18.52 4.52
N GLN A 265 -17.60 -19.79 4.93
CA GLN A 265 -17.24 -20.87 4.03
C GLN A 265 -18.27 -20.94 2.91
N ALA A 266 -17.79 -20.90 1.67
CA ALA A 266 -18.62 -20.88 0.48
C ALA A 266 -18.01 -21.77 -0.60
N GLU A 267 -18.87 -22.29 -1.47
CA GLU A 267 -18.47 -23.07 -2.63
C GLU A 267 -17.60 -22.24 -3.60
N PRO A 268 -16.74 -22.88 -4.40
CA PRO A 268 -15.93 -22.20 -5.41
C PRO A 268 -16.78 -21.35 -6.36
N ALA A 269 -16.33 -20.13 -6.63
CA ALA A 269 -17.05 -19.18 -7.47
C ALA A 269 -17.17 -19.68 -8.92
N ALA A 270 -18.29 -19.35 -9.56
CA ALA A 270 -18.52 -19.66 -10.96
C ALA A 270 -17.51 -18.93 -11.87
N ALA A 271 -17.27 -19.47 -13.07
CA ALA A 271 -16.48 -18.78 -14.08
C ALA A 271 -17.09 -17.41 -14.40
N ASN A 272 -16.24 -16.43 -14.65
CA ASN A 272 -16.57 -15.02 -14.89
C ASN A 272 -17.21 -14.29 -13.71
N ALA A 273 -17.13 -14.85 -12.49
CA ALA A 273 -17.49 -14.10 -11.29
C ALA A 273 -16.65 -12.82 -11.16
N VAL A 274 -17.28 -11.77 -10.64
CA VAL A 274 -16.72 -10.42 -10.56
C VAL A 274 -16.21 -10.14 -9.14
N PHE A 275 -14.97 -9.65 -9.02
CA PHE A 275 -14.36 -9.30 -7.73
C PHE A 275 -13.73 -7.90 -7.77
N PRO A 276 -13.79 -7.13 -6.67
CA PRO A 276 -13.04 -5.88 -6.57
C PRO A 276 -11.54 -6.15 -6.30
N VAL A 277 -10.68 -5.25 -6.81
CA VAL A 277 -9.25 -5.21 -6.50
C VAL A 277 -8.98 -4.14 -5.45
N TYR A 278 -8.39 -4.55 -4.33
CA TYR A 278 -7.95 -3.64 -3.27
C TYR A 278 -6.52 -3.15 -3.54
N GLY A 279 -6.18 -1.98 -2.99
CA GLY A 279 -4.84 -1.38 -3.16
C GLY A 279 -3.72 -2.22 -2.56
N ASP A 280 -3.98 -2.88 -1.42
CA ASP A 280 -3.00 -3.71 -0.72
C ASP A 280 -3.69 -4.82 0.10
N ARG A 281 -2.88 -5.69 0.72
CA ARG A 281 -3.38 -6.79 1.56
C ARG A 281 -4.03 -6.30 2.86
N VAL A 282 -3.59 -5.19 3.43
CA VAL A 282 -4.14 -4.64 4.68
C VAL A 282 -5.58 -4.18 4.45
N ALA A 283 -5.82 -3.39 3.39
CA ALA A 283 -7.13 -2.98 2.94
C ALA A 283 -7.99 -4.19 2.57
N ALA A 284 -7.43 -5.15 1.81
CA ALA A 284 -8.13 -6.38 1.46
C ALA A 284 -8.50 -7.23 2.68
N MET A 285 -7.75 -7.21 3.78
CA MET A 285 -8.04 -8.05 4.95
C MET A 285 -8.82 -7.32 6.05
N LYS A 286 -9.19 -6.05 5.84
CA LYS A 286 -10.01 -5.29 6.78
C LYS A 286 -11.39 -5.95 6.94
N GLN A 287 -11.78 -6.30 8.16
CA GLN A 287 -13.13 -6.81 8.45
C GLN A 287 -14.16 -5.76 8.04
N PRO A 288 -15.24 -6.13 7.32
CA PRO A 288 -16.36 -5.24 7.08
C PRO A 288 -16.94 -4.83 8.43
N ASP A 289 -16.99 -3.53 8.70
CA ASP A 289 -17.62 -3.03 9.91
C ASP A 289 -19.14 -3.03 9.74
N VAL A 290 -19.80 -4.12 10.13
CA VAL A 290 -21.23 -4.37 9.87
C VAL A 290 -22.13 -3.37 10.61
N LEU A 291 -21.67 -2.84 11.75
CA LEU A 291 -22.39 -1.86 12.55
C LEU A 291 -21.63 -0.52 12.65
N ALA A 292 -21.59 0.21 11.55
CA ALA A 292 -21.07 1.58 11.50
C ALA A 292 -22.10 2.60 12.03
N LYS A 293 -21.71 3.43 13.00
CA LYS A 293 -22.52 4.57 13.47
C LYS A 293 -21.76 5.88 13.31
N ARG A 294 -22.43 6.88 12.74
CA ARG A 294 -21.84 8.19 12.43
C ARG A 294 -22.16 9.19 13.52
N TYR A 295 -21.16 9.99 13.87
CA TYR A 295 -21.24 11.01 14.92
C TYR A 295 -20.56 12.29 14.45
N VAL A 296 -20.89 13.39 15.12
CA VAL A 296 -20.25 14.69 14.91
C VAL A 296 -19.60 15.17 16.19
N LEU A 297 -18.42 15.75 16.07
CA LEU A 297 -17.71 16.46 17.12
C LEU A 297 -17.48 17.90 16.69
N TYR A 298 -17.58 18.81 17.67
CA TYR A 298 -17.23 20.21 17.49
C TYR A 298 -16.02 20.56 18.35
N PHE A 299 -14.99 21.13 17.73
CA PHE A 299 -13.79 21.59 18.44
C PHE A 299 -13.66 23.11 18.31
N GLY A 300 -13.45 23.79 19.44
CA GLY A 300 -13.17 25.23 19.48
C GLY A 300 -11.69 25.58 19.25
N GLU A 301 -10.86 24.60 18.94
CA GLU A 301 -9.42 24.72 18.76
C GLU A 301 -8.99 24.31 17.34
N SER A 302 -7.70 24.49 17.03
CA SER A 302 -7.15 24.14 15.71
C SER A 302 -7.22 22.64 15.44
N LEU A 303 -7.77 22.26 14.28
CA LEU A 303 -7.81 20.88 13.79
C LEU A 303 -6.49 20.45 13.11
N ARG A 304 -5.45 21.28 13.15
CA ARG A 304 -4.15 20.97 12.52
C ARG A 304 -3.57 19.68 13.10
N GLY A 305 -3.14 18.80 12.21
CA GLY A 305 -2.59 17.48 12.55
C GLY A 305 -3.64 16.37 12.60
N LEU A 306 -4.94 16.70 12.57
CA LEU A 306 -6.00 15.71 12.39
C LEU A 306 -6.25 15.48 10.90
N SER A 307 -6.34 14.22 10.48
CA SER A 307 -6.58 13.82 9.08
C SER A 307 -7.81 12.93 8.95
N VAL A 308 -8.40 12.89 7.75
CA VAL A 308 -9.38 11.85 7.41
C VAL A 308 -8.68 10.49 7.52
N GLY A 309 -9.35 9.52 8.15
CA GLY A 309 -8.80 8.22 8.52
C GLY A 309 -8.07 8.19 9.86
N ALA A 310 -7.91 9.33 10.56
CA ALA A 310 -7.32 9.33 11.89
C ALA A 310 -8.15 8.44 12.84
N PRO A 311 -7.50 7.66 13.72
CA PRO A 311 -8.21 6.76 14.60
C PRO A 311 -9.06 7.53 15.61
N VAL A 312 -10.20 6.96 15.95
CA VAL A 312 -11.02 7.37 17.08
C VAL A 312 -10.90 6.26 18.12
N THR A 313 -10.35 6.60 19.28
CA THR A 313 -10.08 5.62 20.34
C THR A 313 -11.04 5.83 21.51
N LEU A 314 -11.30 4.75 22.25
CA LEU A 314 -11.96 4.78 23.54
C LEU A 314 -10.97 4.19 24.54
N LEU A 315 -10.52 4.98 25.53
CA LEU A 315 -9.49 4.57 26.48
C LEU A 315 -8.21 4.02 25.80
N GLY A 316 -7.83 4.65 24.69
CA GLY A 316 -6.68 4.24 23.87
C GLY A 316 -6.94 3.08 22.89
N LEU A 317 -8.07 2.38 22.97
CA LEU A 317 -8.40 1.28 22.05
C LEU A 317 -9.12 1.81 20.80
N PRO A 318 -8.69 1.45 19.57
CA PRO A 318 -9.30 1.94 18.35
C PRO A 318 -10.72 1.39 18.16
N GLY A 319 -11.71 2.28 18.18
CA GLY A 319 -13.13 1.96 18.03
C GLY A 319 -13.81 2.66 16.86
N GLY A 320 -13.10 3.52 16.12
CA GLY A 320 -13.66 4.29 15.03
C GLY A 320 -12.59 5.02 14.20
N GLU A 321 -13.04 5.78 13.21
CA GLU A 321 -12.19 6.50 12.26
C GLU A 321 -12.84 7.86 11.90
N VAL A 322 -12.02 8.89 11.70
CA VAL A 322 -12.48 10.20 11.22
C VAL A 322 -12.84 10.10 9.74
N THR A 323 -14.07 10.46 9.35
CA THR A 323 -14.54 10.37 7.97
C THR A 323 -14.51 11.71 7.25
N HIS A 324 -14.66 12.82 7.96
CA HIS A 324 -14.68 14.14 7.36
C HIS A 324 -14.23 15.23 8.34
N ILE A 325 -13.57 16.28 7.83
CA ILE A 325 -13.10 17.43 8.59
C ILE A 325 -13.53 18.69 7.87
N GLY A 326 -14.17 19.61 8.59
CA GLY A 326 -14.62 20.88 8.05
C GLY A 326 -14.77 21.96 9.12
N LEU A 327 -15.41 23.06 8.73
CA LEU A 327 -15.74 24.19 9.60
C LEU A 327 -17.26 24.40 9.60
N GLU A 328 -17.80 24.81 10.74
CA GLU A 328 -19.20 25.19 10.89
C GLU A 328 -19.29 26.49 11.69
N ILE A 329 -20.30 27.31 11.40
CA ILE A 329 -20.61 28.49 12.22
C ILE A 329 -21.66 28.05 13.23
N ASP A 330 -21.33 28.22 14.52
CA ASP A 330 -22.30 27.99 15.58
C ASP A 330 -23.48 28.98 15.45
N PRO A 331 -24.73 28.51 15.29
CA PRO A 331 -25.86 29.39 15.05
C PRO A 331 -26.16 30.31 16.24
N ALA A 332 -25.83 29.89 17.47
CA ALA A 332 -26.08 30.63 18.70
C ALA A 332 -24.96 31.62 19.03
N THR A 333 -23.70 31.21 18.90
CA THR A 333 -22.56 32.07 19.26
C THR A 333 -21.97 32.85 18.08
N LYS A 334 -22.38 32.53 16.84
CA LYS A 334 -21.84 33.07 15.57
C LYS A 334 -20.32 32.91 15.41
N ARG A 335 -19.71 31.99 16.17
CA ARG A 335 -18.27 31.70 16.10
C ARG A 335 -18.01 30.53 15.13
N LEU A 336 -16.90 30.62 14.42
CA LEU A 336 -16.36 29.49 13.65
C LEU A 336 -15.84 28.42 14.62
N ARG A 337 -16.20 27.16 14.36
CA ARG A 337 -15.72 25.99 15.08
C ARG A 337 -15.39 24.88 14.11
N GLY A 338 -14.42 24.04 14.48
CA GLY A 338 -14.10 22.83 13.75
C GLY A 338 -15.26 21.83 13.84
N ARG A 339 -15.61 21.21 12.71
CA ARG A 339 -16.62 20.15 12.62
C ARG A 339 -15.94 18.87 12.12
N VAL A 340 -15.95 17.84 12.95
CA VAL A 340 -15.35 16.54 12.63
C VAL A 340 -16.45 15.50 12.57
N GLU A 341 -16.62 14.85 11.43
CA GLU A 341 -17.46 13.66 11.34
C GLU A 341 -16.61 12.42 11.53
N LEU A 342 -17.15 11.47 12.29
CA LEU A 342 -16.51 10.20 12.54
C LEU A 342 -17.49 9.04 12.39
N VAL A 343 -16.93 7.87 12.14
CA VAL A 343 -17.64 6.60 12.21
C VAL A 343 -17.08 5.80 13.38
N ALA A 344 -17.96 5.24 14.21
CA ALA A 344 -17.61 4.29 15.26
C ALA A 344 -18.12 2.90 14.92
N PHE A 345 -17.37 1.90 15.36
CA PHE A 345 -17.54 0.49 15.12
C PHE A 345 -17.60 -0.24 16.47
N PRO A 346 -18.77 -0.29 17.12
CA PRO A 346 -18.90 -0.87 18.47
C PRO A 346 -18.45 -2.34 18.54
N GLU A 347 -18.57 -3.09 17.45
CA GLU A 347 -18.12 -4.48 17.37
C GLU A 347 -16.61 -4.62 17.62
N ARG A 348 -15.80 -3.67 17.15
CA ARG A 348 -14.34 -3.66 17.41
C ARG A 348 -14.04 -3.56 18.91
N LEU A 349 -14.83 -2.79 19.66
CA LEU A 349 -14.69 -2.66 21.10
C LEU A 349 -15.20 -3.89 21.85
N VAL A 350 -16.30 -4.51 21.39
CA VAL A 350 -16.83 -5.75 21.97
C VAL A 350 -15.83 -6.91 21.85
N GLN A 351 -15.09 -6.99 20.75
CA GLN A 351 -14.02 -7.98 20.57
C GLN A 351 -12.85 -7.81 21.55
N GLN A 352 -12.69 -6.63 22.16
CA GLN A 352 -11.67 -6.38 23.19
C GLN A 352 -12.17 -6.74 24.61
N LEU A 353 -13.45 -7.06 24.77
CA LEU A 353 -14.00 -7.46 26.07
C LEU A 353 -13.59 -8.89 26.43
N SER A 354 -13.49 -9.15 27.74
CA SER A 354 -13.28 -10.50 28.26
C SER A 354 -14.42 -11.45 27.85
N ALA A 355 -14.12 -12.74 27.69
CA ALA A 355 -15.08 -13.75 27.21
C ALA A 355 -16.40 -13.81 28.03
N GLY A 356 -16.35 -13.50 29.33
CA GLY A 356 -17.54 -13.44 30.19
C GLY A 356 -18.43 -12.20 29.96
N GLN A 357 -17.92 -11.17 29.27
CA GLN A 357 -18.60 -9.90 29.03
C GLN A 357 -18.98 -9.69 27.56
N THR A 358 -18.49 -10.54 26.65
CA THR A 358 -18.78 -10.44 25.20
C THR A 358 -20.28 -10.48 24.91
N ALA A 359 -21.04 -11.36 25.58
CA ALA A 359 -22.50 -11.46 25.41
C ALA A 359 -23.24 -10.15 25.80
N LEU A 360 -22.80 -9.50 26.88
CA LEU A 360 -23.33 -8.21 27.30
C LEU A 360 -22.93 -7.11 26.30
N GLY A 361 -21.67 -7.11 25.87
CA GLY A 361 -21.14 -6.20 24.86
C GLY A 361 -21.91 -6.29 23.54
N GLU A 362 -22.17 -7.50 23.05
CA GLU A 362 -22.96 -7.73 21.84
C GLU A 362 -24.40 -7.27 22.00
N ALA A 363 -25.02 -7.52 23.16
CA ALA A 363 -26.38 -7.06 23.43
C ALA A 363 -26.49 -5.53 23.43
N VAL A 364 -25.46 -4.84 23.92
CA VAL A 364 -25.35 -3.37 23.86
C VAL A 364 -25.04 -2.91 22.44
N ALA A 365 -24.10 -3.54 21.73
CA ALA A 365 -23.68 -3.14 20.39
C ALA A 365 -24.76 -3.35 19.32
N ARG A 366 -25.60 -4.38 19.42
CA ARG A 366 -26.64 -4.67 18.43
C ARG A 366 -27.91 -3.86 18.66
N ASN A 367 -28.28 -3.58 19.92
CA ASN A 367 -29.50 -2.85 20.25
C ASN A 367 -29.25 -1.33 20.33
N THR A 368 -29.87 -0.55 19.46
CA THR A 368 -29.72 0.91 19.42
C THR A 368 -30.06 1.58 20.75
N GLY A 369 -31.20 1.25 21.38
CA GLY A 369 -31.62 1.87 22.63
C GLY A 369 -30.68 1.58 23.80
N ARG A 370 -30.23 0.33 23.94
CA ARG A 370 -29.26 -0.04 25.00
C ARG A 370 -27.91 0.65 24.81
N ARG A 371 -27.43 0.74 23.57
CA ARG A 371 -26.19 1.43 23.23
C ARG A 371 -26.23 2.91 23.58
N GLN A 372 -27.33 3.57 23.23
CA GLN A 372 -27.55 4.99 23.50
C GLN A 372 -27.57 5.25 25.01
N ALA A 373 -28.36 4.47 25.76
CA ALA A 373 -28.42 4.56 27.22
C ALA A 373 -27.04 4.33 27.87
N PHE A 374 -26.29 3.33 27.40
CA PHE A 374 -24.95 3.04 27.91
C PHE A 374 -23.98 4.20 27.66
N PHE A 375 -23.97 4.76 26.44
CA PHE A 375 -23.08 5.86 26.10
C PHE A 375 -23.48 7.17 26.80
N GLU A 376 -24.79 7.42 26.95
CA GLU A 376 -25.32 8.55 27.69
C GLU A 376 -24.95 8.48 29.18
N GLN A 377 -25.04 7.29 29.80
CA GLN A 377 -24.60 7.09 31.17
C GLN A 377 -23.11 7.42 31.34
N MET A 378 -22.25 6.94 30.44
CA MET A 378 -20.82 7.24 30.48
C MET A 378 -20.53 8.75 30.33
N VAL A 379 -21.30 9.44 29.51
CA VAL A 379 -21.16 10.88 29.27
C VAL A 379 -21.69 11.72 30.42
N GLU A 380 -22.86 11.40 30.97
CA GLU A 380 -23.53 12.20 32.01
C GLU A 380 -23.02 11.88 33.42
N GLU A 381 -22.77 10.62 33.75
CA GLU A 381 -22.37 10.18 35.10
C GLU A 381 -20.86 10.11 35.27
N GLN A 382 -20.14 9.64 34.24
CA GLN A 382 -18.69 9.38 34.34
C GLN A 382 -17.83 10.43 33.61
N GLY A 383 -18.47 11.42 32.97
CA GLY A 383 -17.75 12.54 32.34
C GLY A 383 -16.97 12.14 31.09
N MET A 384 -17.41 11.13 30.34
CA MET A 384 -16.75 10.72 29.09
C MET A 384 -16.82 11.84 28.04
N ARG A 385 -15.67 12.30 27.52
CA ARG A 385 -15.60 13.37 26.52
C ARG A 385 -14.62 13.01 25.42
N ALA A 386 -14.89 13.54 24.23
CA ALA A 386 -13.92 13.50 23.15
C ALA A 386 -12.89 14.62 23.29
N GLN A 387 -11.62 14.30 23.12
CA GLN A 387 -10.52 15.24 23.12
C GLN A 387 -9.61 14.95 21.92
N MET A 388 -9.02 15.98 21.31
CA MET A 388 -7.93 15.76 20.36
C MET A 388 -6.63 15.51 21.13
N GLN A 389 -5.96 14.41 20.83
CA GLN A 389 -4.68 14.06 21.46
C GLN A 389 -3.60 13.89 20.38
N SER A 390 -2.34 14.06 20.78
CA SER A 390 -1.21 13.86 19.87
C SER A 390 -0.91 12.37 19.75
N GLY A 391 -0.92 11.85 18.53
CA GLY A 391 -0.58 10.45 18.24
C GLY A 391 0.91 10.27 17.95
N ASN A 392 1.50 11.17 17.17
CA ASN A 392 2.92 11.14 16.85
C ASN A 392 3.52 12.54 16.98
N LEU A 393 4.43 12.70 17.95
CA LEU A 393 5.08 13.97 18.24
C LEU A 393 6.05 14.41 17.14
N LEU A 394 6.58 13.47 16.36
CA LEU A 394 7.54 13.74 15.28
C LEU A 394 6.85 14.28 14.03
N THR A 395 5.70 13.68 13.66
CA THR A 395 4.94 14.09 12.47
C THR A 395 3.87 15.15 12.77
N GLY A 396 3.58 15.39 14.06
CA GLY A 396 2.50 16.27 14.51
C GLY A 396 1.10 15.71 14.28
N GLN A 397 0.98 14.41 13.98
CA GLN A 397 -0.31 13.76 13.76
C GLN A 397 -1.12 13.67 15.04
N ARG A 398 -2.41 13.96 14.94
CA ARG A 398 -3.40 13.92 16.03
C ARG A 398 -4.49 12.90 15.75
N TYR A 399 -5.13 12.45 16.81
CA TYR A 399 -6.27 11.53 16.79
C TYR A 399 -7.34 12.00 17.78
N VAL A 400 -8.52 11.39 17.71
CA VAL A 400 -9.62 11.69 18.65
C VAL A 400 -9.67 10.61 19.71
N ALA A 401 -9.52 11.00 20.97
CA ALA A 401 -9.62 10.11 22.13
C ALA A 401 -10.93 10.36 22.87
N PHE A 402 -11.64 9.28 23.24
CA PHE A 402 -12.73 9.31 24.21
C PHE A 402 -12.21 8.79 25.55
N ASP A 403 -12.12 9.69 26.53
CA ASP A 403 -11.62 9.39 27.87
C ASP A 403 -12.56 9.98 28.94
N TYR A 404 -12.35 9.57 30.19
CA TYR A 404 -13.10 10.09 31.34
C TYR A 404 -12.49 11.39 31.86
N HIS A 405 -13.31 12.43 31.96
CA HIS A 405 -12.93 13.74 32.49
C HIS A 405 -13.79 14.10 33.70
N PRO A 406 -13.33 13.83 34.94
CA PRO A 406 -14.13 14.03 36.16
C PRO A 406 -14.60 15.46 36.41
N GLY A 407 -13.90 16.46 35.85
CA GLY A 407 -14.25 17.89 35.95
C GLY A 407 -15.04 18.45 34.78
N ALA A 408 -15.45 17.63 33.81
CA ALA A 408 -16.16 18.11 32.63
C ALA A 408 -17.61 18.55 32.98
N PRO A 409 -18.11 19.67 32.41
CA PRO A 409 -19.50 20.07 32.58
C PRO A 409 -20.47 18.97 32.12
N LYS A 410 -21.60 18.80 32.82
CA LYS A 410 -22.64 17.83 32.41
C LYS A 410 -23.12 18.13 30.99
N ALA A 411 -23.21 17.11 30.16
CA ALA A 411 -23.63 17.19 28.77
C ALA A 411 -24.62 16.07 28.46
N ARG A 412 -25.55 16.33 27.54
CA ARG A 412 -26.52 15.35 27.05
C ARG A 412 -26.41 15.23 25.53
N ILE A 413 -26.71 14.03 25.02
CA ILE A 413 -26.64 13.72 23.59
C ILE A 413 -28.06 13.75 23.03
N ASP A 414 -28.27 14.51 21.97
CA ASP A 414 -29.54 14.49 21.24
C ASP A 414 -29.53 13.36 20.21
N TRP A 415 -30.06 12.21 20.60
CA TRP A 415 -30.12 11.00 19.78
C TRP A 415 -31.14 11.03 18.63
N ARG A 416 -31.94 12.10 18.53
CA ARG A 416 -32.97 12.26 17.47
C ARG A 416 -32.40 12.68 16.13
N GLN A 417 -31.15 13.16 16.10
CA GLN A 417 -30.47 13.61 14.89
C GLN A 417 -29.85 12.42 14.15
N ASP A 418 -29.80 12.49 12.81
CA ASP A 418 -29.16 11.46 11.96
C ASP A 418 -27.70 11.21 12.35
N LYS A 419 -26.99 12.28 12.72
CA LYS A 419 -25.62 12.23 13.27
C LYS A 419 -25.60 12.89 14.66
N PRO A 420 -25.70 12.11 15.75
CA PRO A 420 -25.66 12.66 17.10
C PRO A 420 -24.35 13.40 17.36
N VAL A 421 -24.45 14.53 18.05
CA VAL A 421 -23.30 15.34 18.45
C VAL A 421 -22.78 14.84 19.78
N LEU A 422 -21.51 14.42 19.82
CA LEU A 422 -20.87 13.96 21.04
C LEU A 422 -20.09 15.11 21.71
N PRO A 423 -20.08 15.17 23.05
CA PRO A 423 -19.48 16.29 23.77
C PRO A 423 -17.95 16.22 23.76
N THR A 424 -17.33 17.38 23.53
CA THR A 424 -15.88 17.54 23.47
C THR A 424 -15.35 18.34 24.65
N VAL A 425 -14.06 18.19 24.92
CA VAL A 425 -13.28 19.07 25.79
C VAL A 425 -12.04 19.57 25.04
N PRO A 426 -11.55 20.78 25.34
CA PRO A 426 -10.31 21.28 24.74
C PRO A 426 -9.10 20.39 25.05
N SER A 427 -8.15 20.33 24.13
CA SER A 427 -6.85 19.69 24.36
C SER A 427 -6.08 20.39 25.50
N THR A 428 -5.27 19.64 26.26
CA THR A 428 -4.44 20.18 27.35
C THR A 428 -3.09 20.74 26.91
N LEU A 429 -2.65 20.49 25.66
CA LEU A 429 -1.37 21.00 25.13
C LEU A 429 -1.27 22.54 25.08
N PRO A 430 -2.31 23.28 24.63
CA PRO A 430 -2.30 24.75 24.66
C PRO A 430 -2.05 25.33 26.07
N ASP A 431 -2.39 24.60 27.13
CA ASP A 431 -2.16 25.03 28.51
C ASP A 431 -0.71 24.86 28.98
N PHE A 432 0.11 24.04 28.30
CA PHE A 432 1.51 23.88 28.70
C PHE A 432 2.35 25.11 28.35
N GLU A 433 2.14 25.70 27.18
CA GLU A 433 2.80 26.95 26.76
C GLU A 433 2.44 28.12 27.69
N SER A 434 1.15 28.24 28.04
CA SER A 434 0.69 29.28 28.97
C SER A 434 1.24 29.08 30.39
N LYS A 435 1.39 27.82 30.83
CA LYS A 435 2.01 27.48 32.13
C LYS A 435 3.52 27.75 32.13
N ILE A 436 4.26 27.42 31.07
CA ILE A 436 5.68 27.80 30.94
C ILE A 436 5.82 29.33 30.96
N GLY A 437 4.99 30.05 30.21
CA GLY A 437 4.96 31.51 30.23
C GLY A 437 4.71 32.06 31.64
N SER A 438 3.83 31.41 32.42
CA SER A 438 3.56 31.81 33.81
C SER A 438 4.73 31.56 34.77
N ILE A 439 5.55 30.54 34.54
CA ILE A 439 6.76 30.25 35.33
C ILE A 439 7.86 31.27 34.97
N LEU A 440 8.06 31.55 33.67
CA LEU A 440 8.97 32.61 33.20
C LEU A 440 8.58 33.98 33.76
N ALA A 441 7.31 34.33 33.72
CA ALA A 441 6.80 35.59 34.28
C ALA A 441 6.92 35.68 35.81
N LYS A 442 6.96 34.56 36.52
CA LYS A 442 7.25 34.51 37.96
C LYS A 442 8.75 34.58 38.25
N LEU A 443 9.58 34.03 37.36
CA LEU A 443 11.04 34.09 37.45
C LEU A 443 11.55 35.53 37.25
N ASP A 444 10.98 36.26 36.30
CA ASP A 444 11.27 37.69 36.04
C ASP A 444 10.93 38.61 37.23
N LYS A 445 10.07 38.16 38.16
CA LYS A 445 9.63 38.95 39.33
C LYS A 445 10.43 38.68 40.60
N LEU A 446 11.52 37.91 40.53
CA LEU A 446 12.41 37.74 41.67
C LEU A 446 13.22 39.03 41.90
N PRO A 447 13.19 39.64 43.09
CA PRO A 447 13.95 40.86 43.37
C PRO A 447 15.43 40.51 43.59
N TYR A 448 16.20 40.44 42.51
CA TYR A 448 17.65 40.15 42.55
C TYR A 448 18.45 41.23 43.31
N GLU A 449 17.92 42.45 43.39
CA GLU A 449 18.53 43.59 44.08
C GLU A 449 18.58 43.43 45.61
N ALA A 450 17.58 42.76 46.21
CA ALA A 450 17.50 42.53 47.65
C ALA A 450 18.57 41.51 48.13
N ILE A 451 18.86 40.50 47.30
CA ILE A 451 19.88 39.50 47.61
C ILE A 451 21.29 40.13 47.60
N GLY A 452 21.56 41.08 46.68
CA GLY A 452 22.86 41.74 46.59
C GLY A 452 23.18 42.68 47.77
N THR A 453 22.17 43.41 48.26
CA THR A 453 22.37 44.41 49.33
C THR A 453 22.55 43.77 50.71
N ASP A 454 21.75 42.76 51.05
CA ASP A 454 21.85 42.08 52.35
C ASP A 454 23.11 41.22 52.46
N THR A 455 23.52 40.57 51.38
CA THR A 455 24.78 39.81 51.32
C THR A 455 26.00 40.75 51.48
N ARG A 456 25.97 41.94 50.85
CA ARG A 456 27.04 42.94 51.00
C ARG A 456 27.14 43.44 52.45
N LYS A 457 26.01 43.74 53.09
CA LYS A 457 25.98 44.16 54.50
C LYS A 457 26.54 43.06 55.43
N ALA A 458 26.13 41.81 55.24
CA ALA A 458 26.63 40.68 56.02
C ALA A 458 28.15 40.52 55.89
N LEU A 459 28.70 40.63 54.68
CA LEU A 459 30.15 40.55 54.47
C LEU A 459 30.92 41.72 55.07
N VAL A 460 30.37 42.94 55.00
CA VAL A 460 30.99 44.13 55.62
C VAL A 460 31.06 43.96 57.14
N THR A 461 29.97 43.49 57.77
CA THR A 461 29.95 43.20 59.21
C THR A 461 30.93 42.09 59.59
N LEU A 462 30.97 41.00 58.82
CA LEU A 462 31.95 39.91 59.00
C LEU A 462 33.41 40.41 58.93
N ASN A 463 33.72 41.24 57.93
CA ASN A 463 35.06 41.80 57.76
C ASN A 463 35.45 42.71 58.95
N GLN A 464 34.48 43.44 59.51
CA GLN A 464 34.69 44.27 60.69
C GLN A 464 34.97 43.41 61.93
N THR A 465 34.17 42.38 62.18
CA THR A 465 34.38 41.42 63.27
C THR A 465 35.74 40.75 63.21
N LEU A 466 36.22 40.40 62.01
CA LEU A 466 37.55 39.82 61.83
C LEU A 466 38.68 40.79 62.15
N LYS A 467 38.55 42.06 61.79
CA LYS A 467 39.55 43.08 62.15
C LYS A 467 39.62 43.30 63.66
N ASP A 468 38.48 43.22 64.33
CA ASP A 468 38.42 43.36 65.79
C ASP A 468 39.00 42.12 66.49
N ALA A 469 38.77 40.92 65.93
CA ALA A 469 39.42 39.69 66.37
C ALA A 469 40.95 39.70 66.13
N ASP A 470 41.43 40.20 64.99
CA ASP A 470 42.86 40.34 64.67
C ASP A 470 43.57 41.26 65.68
N LYS A 471 42.93 42.38 66.05
CA LYS A 471 43.43 43.28 67.11
C LYS A 471 43.46 42.63 68.49
N ALA A 472 42.50 41.75 68.78
CA ALA A 472 42.48 41.00 70.03
C ALA A 472 43.63 39.97 70.08
N VAL A 473 43.88 39.27 68.96
CA VAL A 473 44.98 38.30 68.82
C VAL A 473 46.35 38.98 68.88
N GLN A 474 46.52 40.16 68.28
CA GLN A 474 47.75 40.94 68.36
C GLN A 474 48.07 41.48 69.76
N ARG A 475 47.06 41.58 70.65
CA ARG A 475 47.27 41.97 72.06
C ARG A 475 47.67 40.80 72.96
N PHE A 476 47.44 39.56 72.51
CA PHE A 476 47.88 38.34 73.18
C PHE A 476 49.17 37.82 72.52
N ASP A 477 50.30 38.46 72.83
CA ASP A 477 51.57 38.26 72.12
C ASP A 477 52.45 37.12 72.69
N ALA A 478 51.90 36.20 73.49
CA ALA A 478 52.71 35.19 74.19
C ALA A 478 52.39 33.71 73.84
N ASP A 479 51.13 33.25 73.84
CA ASP A 479 50.85 31.79 73.74
C ASP A 479 49.72 31.40 72.77
N VAL A 480 49.63 32.09 71.63
CA VAL A 480 48.67 31.72 70.58
C VAL A 480 49.29 30.68 69.65
N THR A 481 48.67 29.51 69.55
CA THR A 481 49.14 28.38 68.76
C THR A 481 49.29 28.73 67.26
N PRO A 482 50.35 28.25 66.57
CA PRO A 482 50.56 28.48 65.13
C PRO A 482 49.36 28.08 64.26
N GLU A 483 48.60 27.09 64.70
CA GLU A 483 47.40 26.58 64.04
C GLU A 483 46.26 27.60 64.02
N LEU A 484 46.06 28.38 65.09
CA LEU A 484 45.04 29.42 65.13
C LEU A 484 45.39 30.60 64.22
N LYS A 485 46.67 31.02 64.21
CA LYS A 485 47.15 32.06 63.29
C LYS A 485 46.93 31.65 61.84
N LYS A 486 47.23 30.39 61.50
CA LYS A 486 47.02 29.83 60.16
C LYS A 486 45.53 29.78 59.77
N ALA A 487 44.64 29.38 60.69
CA ALA A 487 43.20 29.36 60.43
C ALA A 487 42.64 30.77 60.19
N LEU A 488 43.08 31.77 60.97
CA LEU A 488 42.71 33.17 60.79
C LEU A 488 43.22 33.73 59.46
N ASP A 489 44.44 33.40 59.06
CA ASP A 489 45.01 33.80 57.77
C ASP A 489 44.22 33.21 56.59
N GLU A 490 43.86 31.93 56.66
CA GLU A 490 43.04 31.28 55.62
C GLU A 490 41.63 31.88 55.55
N PHE A 491 41.02 32.19 56.70
CA PHE A 491 39.71 32.86 56.74
C PHE A 491 39.76 34.30 56.20
N ARG A 492 40.83 35.03 56.49
CA ARG A 492 41.07 36.38 55.95
C ARG A 492 41.19 36.34 54.43
N ARG A 493 41.94 35.39 53.88
CA ARG A 493 42.08 35.21 52.42
C ARG A 493 40.75 34.88 51.76
N ALA A 494 39.94 34.01 52.36
CA ALA A 494 38.60 33.70 51.86
C ALA A 494 37.69 34.94 51.84
N THR A 495 37.72 35.76 52.90
CA THR A 495 36.92 36.99 53.00
C THR A 495 37.36 38.03 51.97
N VAL A 496 38.67 38.20 51.75
CA VAL A 496 39.21 39.10 50.72
C VAL A 496 38.85 38.63 49.30
N SER A 497 38.91 37.32 49.04
CA SER A 497 38.48 36.75 47.75
C SER A 497 36.99 36.94 47.51
N ALA A 498 36.16 36.80 48.55
CA ALA A 498 34.73 37.07 48.48
C ALA A 498 34.42 38.57 48.26
N ASP A 499 35.13 39.49 48.94
CA ASP A 499 34.99 40.94 48.73
C ASP A 499 35.39 41.36 47.30
N LYS A 500 36.47 40.78 46.76
CA LYS A 500 36.88 40.99 45.36
C LYS A 500 35.82 40.49 44.37
N MET A 501 35.23 39.32 44.61
CA MET A 501 34.16 38.77 43.79
C MET A 501 32.93 39.71 43.79
N ILE A 502 32.47 40.13 44.97
CA ILE A 502 31.30 41.01 45.08
C ILE A 502 31.57 42.39 44.46
N LYS A 503 32.79 42.93 44.55
CA LYS A 503 33.16 44.17 43.86
C LYS A 503 33.29 44.02 42.35
N SER A 504 33.67 42.84 41.85
CA SER A 504 33.71 42.53 40.42
C SER A 504 32.33 42.28 39.79
N THR A 505 31.26 42.35 40.58
CA THR A 505 29.88 42.10 40.13
C THR A 505 29.30 43.28 39.34
N ASP A 506 29.94 44.46 39.35
CA ASP A 506 29.38 45.69 38.76
C ASP A 506 29.54 45.84 37.23
N ALA A 507 30.17 44.93 36.47
CA ALA A 507 30.18 45.08 34.99
C ALA A 507 30.42 43.84 34.11
N THR A 508 30.78 42.66 34.64
CA THR A 508 31.43 41.63 33.78
C THR A 508 30.97 40.19 33.97
N LEU A 509 29.74 39.94 34.45
CA LEU A 509 29.29 38.58 34.77
C LEU A 509 28.34 37.93 33.76
N LEU A 510 27.91 38.64 32.71
CA LEU A 510 26.92 38.12 31.77
C LEU A 510 27.50 38.07 30.35
N GLY A 511 28.44 37.15 30.15
CA GLY A 511 28.95 36.73 28.84
C GLY A 511 29.47 35.29 28.90
N PRO A 512 29.26 34.46 27.88
CA PRO A 512 29.67 33.05 27.89
C PRO A 512 31.18 32.81 28.07
N ASP A 513 32.02 33.82 27.77
CA ASP A 513 33.47 33.80 27.97
C ASP A 513 33.96 34.85 29.01
N ALA A 514 33.13 35.21 29.98
CA ALA A 514 33.51 36.22 30.96
C ALA A 514 34.45 35.65 32.06
N PRO A 515 35.58 36.33 32.39
CA PRO A 515 36.56 35.88 33.40
C PRO A 515 36.01 35.74 34.83
N GLY A 516 34.77 36.14 35.07
CA GLY A 516 34.10 36.03 36.37
C GLY A 516 33.82 34.59 36.84
N GLN A 517 33.70 33.60 35.94
CA GLN A 517 33.54 32.20 36.36
C GLN A 517 34.80 31.63 37.02
N GLN A 518 35.99 32.07 36.59
CA GLN A 518 37.25 31.69 37.22
C GLN A 518 37.37 32.31 38.61
N GLY A 519 37.05 33.61 38.74
CA GLY A 519 37.02 34.31 40.02
C GLY A 519 36.06 33.68 41.04
N LEU A 520 34.87 33.24 40.61
CA LEU A 520 33.92 32.53 41.47
C LEU A 520 34.46 31.17 41.91
N ARG A 521 35.06 30.39 41.01
CA ARG A 521 35.66 29.09 41.37
C ARG A 521 36.79 29.25 42.38
N ASP A 522 37.64 30.27 42.20
CA ASP A 522 38.75 30.53 43.10
C ASP A 522 38.26 31.05 44.47
N ALA A 523 37.24 31.91 44.49
CA ALA A 523 36.59 32.34 45.74
C ALA A 523 35.97 31.16 46.49
N MET A 524 35.23 30.29 45.79
CA MET A 524 34.61 29.10 46.38
C MET A 524 35.65 28.12 46.93
N ARG A 525 36.79 27.96 46.26
CA ARG A 525 37.91 27.14 46.77
C ARG A 525 38.49 27.71 48.06
N GLU A 526 38.65 29.04 48.14
CA GLU A 526 39.22 29.68 49.32
C GLU A 526 38.25 29.63 50.50
N VAL A 527 36.94 29.83 50.26
CA VAL A 527 35.89 29.61 51.28
C VAL A 527 35.88 28.17 51.76
N ALA A 528 36.02 27.18 50.86
CA ALA A 528 36.07 25.77 51.24
C ALA A 528 37.35 25.39 52.02
N ARG A 529 38.46 26.14 51.85
CA ARG A 529 39.66 25.99 52.70
C ARG A 529 39.43 26.57 54.08
N ALA A 530 38.89 27.79 54.15
CA ALA A 530 38.56 28.46 55.40
C ALA A 530 37.55 27.67 56.25
N ALA A 531 36.53 27.07 55.62
CA ALA A 531 35.58 26.22 56.32
C ALA A 531 36.23 24.96 56.91
N ARG A 532 37.23 24.39 56.21
CA ARG A 532 37.99 23.23 56.70
C ARG A 532 38.91 23.59 57.85
N SER A 533 39.60 24.73 57.79
CA SER A 533 40.45 25.18 58.89
C SER A 533 39.64 25.60 60.12
N LEU A 534 38.47 26.21 59.92
CA LEU A 534 37.53 26.47 61.00
C LEU A 534 37.06 25.17 61.66
N ARG A 535 36.72 24.14 60.87
CA ARG A 535 36.34 22.83 61.42
C ARG A 535 37.48 22.19 62.22
N VAL A 536 38.71 22.23 61.72
CA VAL A 536 39.88 21.72 62.45
C VAL A 536 40.09 22.49 63.75
N LEU A 537 39.90 23.80 63.74
CA LEU A 537 39.97 24.63 64.93
C LEU A 537 38.84 24.33 65.93
N THR A 538 37.60 24.17 65.45
CA THR A 538 36.45 23.82 66.29
C THR A 538 36.63 22.42 66.89
N ASP A 539 37.04 21.43 66.10
CA ASP A 539 37.33 20.07 66.58
C ASP A 539 38.50 20.08 67.60
N TYR A 540 39.47 20.98 67.46
CA TYR A 540 40.56 21.15 68.43
C TYR A 540 40.07 21.81 69.73
N LEU A 541 39.27 22.88 69.64
CA LEU A 541 38.72 23.58 70.80
C LEU A 541 37.69 22.73 71.56
N ASP A 542 36.94 21.88 70.86
CA ASP A 542 36.00 20.92 71.46
C ASP A 542 36.74 19.83 72.25
N ARG A 543 37.94 19.44 71.79
CA ARG A 543 38.81 18.47 72.47
C ARG A 543 39.67 19.08 73.58
N HIS A 544 39.94 20.39 73.52
CA HIS A 544 40.80 21.11 74.45
C HIS A 544 40.19 22.46 74.86
N PRO A 545 39.06 22.46 75.59
CA PRO A 545 38.39 23.69 76.01
C PRO A 545 39.26 24.54 76.95
N GLU A 546 40.19 23.93 77.69
CA GLU A 546 41.17 24.59 78.55
C GLU A 546 42.15 25.51 77.80
N ALA A 547 42.35 25.30 76.49
CA ALA A 547 43.24 26.10 75.66
C ALA A 547 42.79 27.57 75.54
N LEU A 548 41.49 27.86 75.74
CA LEU A 548 40.92 29.21 75.67
C LEU A 548 41.24 30.08 76.89
N LEU A 549 41.52 29.47 78.05
CA LEU A 549 41.66 30.19 79.32
C LEU A 549 43.10 30.26 79.85
N ARG A 550 44.00 29.37 79.42
CA ARG A 550 45.35 29.29 80.00
C ARG A 550 46.51 29.50 79.03
N GLY A 551 46.28 29.53 77.72
CA GLY A 551 47.39 29.42 76.76
C GLY A 551 48.05 28.05 76.86
N ARG A 552 48.67 27.59 75.78
CA ARG A 552 49.24 26.24 75.72
C ARG A 552 50.62 26.23 76.39
N ASN A 553 50.81 25.44 77.45
CA ASN A 553 52.15 24.94 77.78
C ASN A 553 52.48 23.76 76.86
#